data_AF-T0RNH1-F1
#
_entry.id   AF-T0RNH1-F1
#
_cell.length_a   1.000
_cell.length_b   1.000
_cell.length_c   1.000
_cell.angle_alpha   90.00
_cell.angle_beta   90.00
_cell.angle_gamma   90.00
#
_symmetry.space_group_name_H-M   'P 1'
#
loop_
_entity.id
_entity.type
_entity.pdbx_description
1 polymer ?
#
loop_
_entity_poly.entity_id
_entity_poly.type
_entity_poly.pdbx_seq_one_letter_code
_entity_poly.pdbx_strand_id
1 'polypeptide(L)'
;MLKKSSLIFLITLIIVSCTTTKKKETQGFASVELSFDQVTESSAIIDPQDQVGAYGPVFDEDEIIQNGQNTSKTFGVLIAPSLYKSLDAVDVLKCFEKMDRQVRLISGAGFSAIIAALFAQGDSPEQIKWKIYRELRKDKFTPYSKEWNREWNKFIDKNISSKRLKTSSKSLWLPEYDKEEGSVRYTSKGDFQAILKQGLNINSYDTPLKKNFLSREGLIGLPVDRLVVINSLSDKLQFKSPDGYLLGLYGKIYSTLKNVDNSNILMINIKTDGTLDAANIATTRRELSPICSQLEEVL
;
A
#
# COMPACT_ATOMS: atom_id res chain seq x y z
N MET A 1 -54.29 -52.91 21.31
CA MET A 1 -54.35 -51.43 21.44
C MET A 1 -53.19 -50.93 22.32
N LEU A 2 -51.95 -51.05 21.84
CA LEU A 2 -50.72 -50.71 22.59
C LEU A 2 -49.70 -50.09 21.61
N LYS A 3 -49.95 -48.86 21.16
CA LYS A 3 -48.97 -48.09 20.35
C LYS A 3 -48.96 -46.57 20.64
N LYS A 4 -49.77 -46.06 21.57
CA LYS A 4 -49.84 -44.61 21.85
C LYS A 4 -49.16 -44.15 23.14
N SER A 5 -48.65 -45.06 23.99
CA SER A 5 -48.08 -44.68 25.28
C SER A 5 -46.56 -44.39 25.24
N SER A 6 -45.84 -44.84 24.21
CA SER A 6 -44.37 -44.65 24.13
C SER A 6 -43.93 -43.31 23.51
N LEU A 7 -44.82 -42.55 22.87
CA LEU A 7 -44.48 -41.27 22.26
C LEU A 7 -44.55 -40.11 23.27
N ILE A 8 -45.34 -40.25 24.33
CA ILE A 8 -45.54 -39.20 25.34
C ILE A 8 -44.33 -39.12 26.28
N PHE A 9 -43.62 -40.23 26.52
CA PHE A 9 -42.44 -40.26 27.38
C PHE A 9 -41.17 -39.68 26.71
N LEU A 10 -41.13 -39.65 25.37
CA LEU A 10 -40.01 -39.08 24.61
C LEU A 10 -40.11 -37.54 24.50
N ILE A 11 -41.32 -36.99 24.53
CA ILE A 11 -41.56 -35.54 24.41
C ILE A 11 -41.32 -34.82 25.74
N THR A 12 -41.56 -35.47 26.89
CA THR A 12 -41.29 -34.89 28.21
C THR A 12 -39.81 -34.78 28.55
N LEU A 13 -38.92 -35.55 27.90
CA LEU A 13 -37.47 -35.49 28.19
C LEU A 13 -36.76 -34.30 27.53
N ILE A 14 -37.36 -33.67 26.50
CA ILE A 14 -36.74 -32.56 25.75
C ILE A 14 -37.00 -31.20 26.40
N ILE A 15 -38.01 -31.09 27.28
CA ILE A 15 -38.43 -29.81 27.88
C ILE A 15 -37.70 -29.46 29.19
N VAL A 16 -36.81 -30.34 29.70
CA VAL A 16 -36.11 -30.14 30.98
C VAL A 16 -34.63 -29.73 30.81
N SER A 17 -34.12 -29.65 29.59
CA SER A 17 -32.74 -29.18 29.32
C SER A 17 -32.71 -27.79 28.70
N CYS A 18 -32.96 -26.75 29.52
CA CYS A 18 -32.32 -25.42 29.38
C CYS A 18 -32.83 -24.46 30.48
N THR A 19 -32.40 -24.67 31.72
CA THR A 19 -32.44 -23.61 32.75
C THR A 19 -31.06 -23.49 33.38
N THR A 20 -30.07 -23.07 32.60
CA THR A 20 -28.84 -22.48 33.14
C THR A 20 -29.13 -21.03 33.51
N THR A 21 -29.29 -20.81 34.81
CA THR A 21 -29.35 -19.50 35.45
C THR A 21 -28.03 -18.76 35.20
N LYS A 22 -27.99 -17.91 34.17
CA LYS A 22 -26.96 -16.86 34.09
C LYS A 22 -27.24 -15.86 35.21
N LYS A 23 -26.33 -15.81 36.19
CA LYS A 23 -26.20 -14.71 37.15
C LYS A 23 -26.24 -13.40 36.35
N LYS A 24 -27.18 -12.51 36.68
CA LYS A 24 -27.11 -11.11 36.25
C LYS A 24 -25.87 -10.51 36.91
N GLU A 25 -24.74 -10.53 36.22
CA GLU A 25 -23.77 -9.46 36.40
C GLU A 25 -24.43 -8.21 35.84
N THR A 26 -24.77 -7.30 36.74
CA THR A 26 -24.93 -5.89 36.40
C THR A 26 -23.65 -5.46 35.69
N GLN A 27 -23.70 -5.38 34.36
CA GLN A 27 -22.77 -4.55 33.61
C GLN A 27 -23.05 -3.11 34.07
N GLY A 28 -22.29 -2.68 35.06
CA GLY A 28 -22.12 -1.27 35.32
C GLY A 28 -21.47 -0.69 34.06
N PHE A 29 -22.25 0.03 33.27
CA PHE A 29 -21.67 0.92 32.29
C PHE A 29 -20.85 1.94 33.09
N ALA A 30 -19.53 1.87 32.98
CA ALA A 30 -18.69 3.01 33.30
C ALA A 30 -18.90 4.02 32.16
N SER A 31 -19.96 4.81 32.26
CA SER A 31 -20.05 6.05 31.49
C SER A 31 -19.00 7.00 32.07
N VAL A 32 -17.99 7.34 31.28
CA VAL A 32 -17.17 8.51 31.57
C VAL A 32 -18.03 9.72 31.22
N GLU A 33 -18.62 10.32 32.24
CA GLU A 33 -19.21 11.65 32.12
C GLU A 33 -18.04 12.63 31.93
N LEU A 34 -17.86 13.11 30.71
CA LEU A 34 -16.95 14.23 30.44
C LEU A 34 -17.67 15.50 30.91
N SER A 35 -17.52 15.80 32.21
CA SER A 35 -17.82 17.12 32.75
C SER A 35 -16.89 18.11 32.06
N PHE A 36 -17.44 18.82 31.07
CA PHE A 36 -16.74 19.84 30.31
C PHE A 36 -16.73 21.15 31.09
N ASP A 37 -16.24 21.12 32.33
CA ASP A 37 -16.06 22.32 33.12
C ASP A 37 -14.70 22.28 33.83
N GLN A 38 -13.93 23.33 33.54
CA GLN A 38 -12.69 23.77 34.18
C GLN A 38 -11.39 23.07 33.74
N VAL A 39 -10.83 23.64 32.67
CA VAL A 39 -9.41 23.63 32.35
C VAL A 39 -8.65 24.23 33.54
N THR A 40 -7.97 23.38 34.30
CA THR A 40 -6.79 23.78 35.06
C THR A 40 -5.68 22.78 34.73
N GLU A 41 -4.69 23.24 33.97
CA GLU A 41 -3.47 22.49 33.71
C GLU A 41 -2.76 22.21 35.05
N SER A 42 -2.88 20.97 35.53
CA SER A 42 -1.89 20.40 36.44
C SER A 42 -1.30 19.17 35.77
N SER A 43 -0.01 19.25 35.46
CA SER A 43 0.76 18.16 34.91
C SER A 43 0.69 16.98 35.88
N ALA A 44 0.22 15.82 35.40
CA ALA A 44 0.14 14.61 36.22
C ALA A 44 1.56 14.23 36.71
N ILE A 45 1.72 14.12 38.02
CA ILE A 45 2.93 13.61 38.66
C ILE A 45 2.94 12.11 38.45
N ILE A 46 3.93 11.59 37.72
CA ILE A 46 4.16 10.16 37.53
C ILE A 46 4.93 9.66 38.76
N ASP A 47 4.30 8.81 39.57
CA ASP A 47 4.95 8.14 40.69
C ASP A 47 6.09 7.23 40.19
N PRO A 48 7.26 7.19 40.87
CA PRO A 48 8.37 6.34 40.47
C PRO A 48 8.00 4.86 40.53
N GLN A 49 8.55 4.13 39.57
CA GLN A 49 8.12 2.85 39.01
C GLN A 49 8.14 1.61 39.94
N ASP A 50 8.34 1.80 41.25
CA ASP A 50 8.60 0.70 42.21
C ASP A 50 7.42 0.39 43.16
N GLN A 51 6.25 1.02 43.00
CA GLN A 51 5.08 0.76 43.86
C GLN A 51 3.75 0.54 43.12
N VAL A 52 3.78 0.16 41.83
CA VAL A 52 2.55 -0.21 41.11
C VAL A 52 2.48 -1.73 41.01
N GLY A 53 1.72 -2.34 41.92
CA GLY A 53 1.38 -3.77 41.85
C GLY A 53 0.73 -4.10 40.51
N ALA A 54 1.08 -5.26 39.95
CA ALA A 54 0.63 -5.72 38.64
C ALA A 54 -0.91 -5.77 38.56
N TYR A 55 -1.51 -4.79 37.88
CA TYR A 55 -2.90 -4.83 37.45
C TYR A 55 -2.95 -5.15 35.96
N GLY A 56 -3.17 -6.42 35.65
CA GLY A 56 -3.36 -6.94 34.31
C GLY A 56 -3.37 -8.47 34.34
N PRO A 57 -3.99 -9.15 33.36
CA PRO A 57 -3.86 -10.59 33.24
C PRO A 57 -2.39 -10.96 33.09
N VAL A 58 -1.91 -11.83 33.99
CA VAL A 58 -0.56 -12.41 33.90
C VAL A 58 -0.61 -13.40 32.74
N PHE A 59 0.10 -13.08 31.66
CA PHE A 59 0.33 -14.03 30.58
C PHE A 59 1.56 -14.85 30.94
N ASP A 60 1.48 -16.17 30.84
CA ASP A 60 2.64 -17.05 30.98
C ASP A 60 3.68 -16.63 29.93
N GLU A 61 4.86 -16.22 30.38
CA GLU A 61 5.97 -15.80 29.51
C GLU A 61 6.36 -16.93 28.53
N ASP A 62 6.09 -18.18 28.90
CA ASP A 62 6.32 -19.36 28.06
C ASP A 62 5.35 -19.46 26.85
N GLU A 63 4.14 -18.91 26.94
CA GLU A 63 3.17 -18.89 25.83
C GLU A 63 3.49 -17.80 24.79
N ILE A 64 4.14 -16.72 25.22
CA ILE A 64 4.55 -15.60 24.35
C ILE A 64 5.78 -15.98 23.51
N ILE A 65 6.71 -16.77 24.07
CA ILE A 65 7.96 -17.14 23.40
C ILE A 65 7.71 -18.22 22.32
N GLN A 66 6.77 -19.14 22.52
CA GLN A 66 6.49 -20.19 21.52
C GLN A 66 5.65 -19.72 20.33
N ASN A 67 4.80 -18.70 20.51
CA ASN A 67 4.04 -18.08 19.41
C ASN A 67 4.79 -16.92 18.71
N GLY A 68 5.93 -16.49 19.24
CA GLY A 68 6.71 -15.35 18.73
C GLY A 68 7.67 -15.64 17.58
N GLN A 69 7.83 -16.90 17.14
CA GLN A 69 8.86 -17.28 16.14
C GLN A 69 8.40 -17.31 14.68
N ASN A 70 7.12 -17.11 14.39
CA ASN A 70 6.63 -16.93 13.02
C ASN A 70 6.15 -15.50 12.78
N THR A 71 7.03 -14.52 12.97
CA THR A 71 6.77 -13.17 12.46
C THR A 71 6.80 -13.24 10.92
N SER A 72 5.64 -13.31 10.29
CA SER A 72 5.54 -13.27 8.83
C SER A 72 6.21 -11.99 8.33
N LYS A 73 7.28 -12.10 7.53
CA LYS A 73 7.97 -10.95 6.96
C LYS A 73 6.98 -10.00 6.28
N THR A 74 7.07 -8.72 6.60
CA THR A 74 6.26 -7.67 6.00
C THR A 74 6.85 -7.28 4.65
N PHE A 75 6.00 -7.31 3.61
CA PHE A 75 6.41 -7.00 2.24
C PHE A 75 5.90 -5.62 1.81
N GLY A 76 6.84 -4.81 1.31
CA GLY A 76 6.56 -3.57 0.61
C GLY A 76 6.78 -3.72 -0.89
N VAL A 77 6.04 -2.95 -1.68
CA VAL A 77 6.24 -2.84 -3.12
C VAL A 77 6.48 -1.39 -3.50
N LEU A 78 7.55 -1.11 -4.24
CA LEU A 78 7.80 0.18 -4.87
C LEU A 78 7.71 0.02 -6.40
N ILE A 79 6.80 0.74 -7.03
CA ILE A 79 6.70 0.79 -8.48
C ILE A 79 7.59 1.91 -9.00
N ALA A 80 8.69 1.54 -9.66
CA ALA A 80 9.64 2.52 -10.19
C ALA A 80 8.99 3.36 -11.31
N PRO A 81 9.37 4.65 -11.46
CA PRO A 81 8.79 5.50 -12.49
C PRO A 81 9.17 5.00 -13.88
N SER A 82 8.16 4.69 -14.67
CA SER A 82 8.33 4.24 -16.05
C SER A 82 7.22 4.76 -16.96
N LEU A 83 6.65 5.93 -16.61
CA LEU A 83 5.50 6.53 -17.28
C LEU A 83 4.40 5.49 -17.52
N TYR A 84 3.86 5.34 -18.74
CA TYR A 84 2.79 4.40 -19.02
C TYR A 84 3.21 2.94 -18.91
N LYS A 85 4.51 2.63 -19.07
CA LYS A 85 5.03 1.28 -18.81
C LYS A 85 4.93 0.86 -17.34
N SER A 86 4.67 1.79 -16.42
CA SER A 86 4.37 1.45 -15.02
C SER A 86 3.15 0.53 -14.90
N LEU A 87 2.26 0.47 -15.91
CA LEU A 87 1.15 -0.48 -15.96
C LEU A 87 1.59 -1.95 -15.99
N ASP A 88 2.82 -2.22 -16.39
CA ASP A 88 3.39 -3.57 -16.37
C ASP A 88 3.56 -4.08 -14.93
N ALA A 89 3.73 -3.17 -13.96
CA ALA A 89 3.76 -3.54 -12.55
C ALA A 89 2.44 -4.17 -12.07
N VAL A 90 1.31 -3.88 -12.73
CA VAL A 90 0.02 -4.47 -12.38
C VAL A 90 0.02 -5.98 -12.58
N ASP A 91 0.80 -6.50 -13.52
CA ASP A 91 0.97 -7.94 -13.72
C ASP A 91 1.76 -8.61 -12.59
N VAL A 92 2.75 -7.91 -12.03
CA VAL A 92 3.50 -8.36 -10.85
C VAL A 92 2.59 -8.34 -9.62
N LEU A 93 1.76 -7.31 -9.46
CA LEU A 93 0.79 -7.22 -8.36
C LEU A 93 -0.22 -8.39 -8.36
N LYS A 94 -0.59 -8.91 -9.55
CA LYS A 94 -1.40 -10.13 -9.64
C LYS A 94 -0.69 -11.37 -9.10
N CYS A 95 0.64 -11.46 -9.24
CA CYS A 95 1.40 -12.57 -8.67
C CYS A 95 1.29 -12.54 -7.13
N PHE A 96 1.43 -11.37 -6.50
CA PHE A 96 1.26 -11.23 -5.04
C PHE A 96 -0.12 -11.71 -4.56
N GLU A 97 -1.19 -11.34 -5.27
CA GLU A 97 -2.53 -11.80 -4.95
C GLU A 97 -2.70 -13.32 -5.13
N LYS A 98 -2.09 -13.91 -6.17
CA LYS A 98 -2.15 -15.36 -6.42
C LYS A 98 -1.40 -16.20 -5.40
N MET A 99 -0.28 -15.70 -4.90
CA MET A 99 0.56 -16.39 -3.89
C MET A 99 0.04 -16.20 -2.46
N ASP A 100 -1.08 -15.50 -2.27
CA ASP A 100 -1.61 -15.09 -0.96
C ASP A 100 -0.54 -14.36 -0.11
N ARG A 101 0.32 -13.58 -0.77
CA ARG A 101 1.37 -12.78 -0.12
C ARG A 101 0.89 -11.35 0.04
N GLN A 102 0.59 -10.97 1.29
CA GLN A 102 0.03 -9.66 1.59
C GLN A 102 1.07 -8.53 1.44
N VAL A 103 0.89 -7.70 0.42
CA VAL A 103 1.60 -6.41 0.30
C VAL A 103 1.06 -5.45 1.36
N ARG A 104 1.87 -5.16 2.40
CA ARG A 104 1.51 -4.26 3.51
C ARG A 104 1.74 -2.80 3.18
N LEU A 105 2.74 -2.52 2.34
CA LEU A 105 3.11 -1.18 1.91
C LEU A 105 3.19 -1.14 0.39
N ILE A 106 2.67 -0.07 -0.23
CA ILE A 106 2.93 0.21 -1.64
C ILE A 106 3.34 1.66 -1.86
N SER A 107 4.27 1.88 -2.78
CA SER A 107 4.79 3.18 -3.13
C SER A 107 5.00 3.33 -4.64
N GLY A 108 5.09 4.57 -5.10
CA GLY A 108 5.43 4.94 -6.48
C GLY A 108 5.67 6.45 -6.59
N ALA A 109 6.32 6.88 -7.67
CA ALA A 109 6.61 8.29 -7.95
C ALA A 109 6.18 8.67 -9.36
N GLY A 110 5.68 9.90 -9.53
CA GLY A 110 5.13 10.33 -10.82
C GLY A 110 3.92 9.51 -11.22
N PHE A 111 3.89 9.02 -12.47
CA PHE A 111 2.76 8.25 -12.98
C PHE A 111 2.57 6.93 -12.23
N SER A 112 3.65 6.27 -11.78
CA SER A 112 3.53 5.01 -11.04
C SER A 112 2.83 5.17 -9.69
N ALA A 113 2.85 6.38 -9.11
CA ALA A 113 2.14 6.69 -7.88
C ALA A 113 0.62 6.56 -8.02
N ILE A 114 0.05 6.81 -9.22
CA ILE A 114 -1.38 6.61 -9.49
C ILE A 114 -1.72 5.12 -9.37
N ILE A 115 -0.90 4.24 -9.94
CA ILE A 115 -1.08 2.79 -9.87
C ILE A 115 -0.98 2.30 -8.43
N ALA A 116 0.05 2.76 -7.71
CA ALA A 116 0.25 2.47 -6.30
C ALA A 116 -0.97 2.88 -5.47
N ALA A 117 -1.51 4.08 -5.71
CA ALA A 117 -2.67 4.58 -4.98
C ALA A 117 -3.95 3.78 -5.27
N LEU A 118 -4.21 3.42 -6.53
CA LEU A 118 -5.37 2.59 -6.89
C LEU A 118 -5.28 1.20 -6.24
N PHE A 119 -4.10 0.59 -6.22
CA PHE A 119 -3.89 -0.69 -5.54
C PHE A 119 -4.01 -0.55 -4.02
N ALA A 120 -3.43 0.50 -3.45
CA ALA A 120 -3.50 0.77 -2.01
C ALA A 120 -4.94 0.94 -1.54
N GLN A 121 -5.82 1.63 -2.28
CA GLN A 121 -7.22 1.79 -1.88
C GLN A 121 -8.06 0.51 -2.06
N GLY A 122 -7.46 -0.57 -2.55
CA GLY A 122 -8.08 -1.89 -2.69
C GLY A 122 -8.72 -2.16 -4.05
N ASP A 123 -8.34 -1.45 -5.11
CA ASP A 123 -8.75 -1.85 -6.46
C ASP A 123 -7.93 -3.08 -6.91
N SER A 124 -8.59 -4.04 -7.55
CA SER A 124 -7.90 -5.22 -8.10
C SER A 124 -7.02 -4.84 -9.30
N PRO A 125 -5.97 -5.61 -9.62
CA PRO A 125 -5.14 -5.41 -10.80
C PRO A 125 -5.92 -5.22 -12.12
N GLU A 126 -7.00 -5.98 -12.34
CA GLU A 126 -7.89 -5.84 -13.49
C GLU A 126 -8.61 -4.49 -13.50
N GLN A 127 -9.13 -4.06 -12.35
CA GLN A 127 -9.81 -2.77 -12.21
C GLN A 127 -8.85 -1.61 -12.47
N ILE A 128 -7.62 -1.70 -11.95
CA ILE A 128 -6.55 -0.72 -12.18
C ILE A 128 -6.25 -0.60 -13.68
N LYS A 129 -5.94 -1.73 -14.32
CA LYS A 129 -5.68 -1.77 -15.77
C LYS A 129 -6.83 -1.12 -16.54
N TRP A 130 -8.06 -1.52 -16.26
CA TRP A 130 -9.21 -1.00 -16.99
C TRP A 130 -9.43 0.51 -16.78
N LYS A 131 -9.30 1.01 -15.54
CA LYS A 131 -9.42 2.46 -15.25
C LYS A 131 -8.38 3.26 -16.03
N ILE A 132 -7.11 2.83 -16.00
CA ILE A 132 -6.00 3.53 -16.65
C ILE A 132 -6.12 3.43 -18.18
N TYR A 133 -6.41 2.25 -18.74
CA TYR A 133 -6.59 2.08 -20.20
C TYR A 133 -7.72 2.95 -20.74
N ARG A 134 -8.82 3.07 -20.01
CA ARG A 134 -9.95 3.92 -20.40
C ARG A 134 -9.55 5.39 -20.45
N GLU A 135 -8.65 5.83 -19.58
CA GLU A 135 -8.13 7.20 -19.58
C GLU A 135 -7.13 7.42 -20.72
N LEU A 136 -6.17 6.50 -20.88
CA LEU A 136 -5.17 6.54 -21.95
C LEU A 136 -5.77 6.56 -23.36
N ARG A 137 -6.91 5.89 -23.59
CA ARG A 137 -7.63 5.94 -24.88
C ARG A 137 -8.15 7.33 -25.24
N LYS A 138 -8.37 8.18 -24.24
CA LYS A 138 -8.84 9.56 -24.43
C LYS A 138 -7.68 10.54 -24.47
N ASP A 139 -6.55 10.16 -23.88
CA ASP A 139 -5.37 11.00 -23.78
C ASP A 139 -4.73 11.17 -25.16
N LYS A 140 -4.59 12.43 -25.56
CA LYS A 140 -3.94 12.84 -26.81
C LYS A 140 -2.79 13.80 -26.54
N PHE A 141 -2.46 14.03 -25.27
CA PHE A 141 -1.53 15.05 -24.84
C PHE A 141 -0.13 14.48 -24.65
N THR A 142 0.87 15.32 -24.85
CA THR A 142 2.24 14.97 -24.52
C THR A 142 2.34 14.76 -23.01
N PRO A 143 2.93 13.64 -22.53
CA PRO A 143 3.08 13.39 -21.12
C PRO A 143 3.70 14.58 -20.38
N TYR A 144 3.14 14.89 -19.22
CA TYR A 144 3.53 16.03 -18.38
C TYR A 144 3.34 17.43 -18.96
N SER A 145 2.68 17.58 -20.12
CA SER A 145 2.18 18.89 -20.56
C SER A 145 1.15 19.44 -19.56
N LYS A 146 0.78 20.72 -19.69
CA LYS A 146 -0.26 21.32 -18.83
C LYS A 146 -1.61 20.63 -19.02
N GLU A 147 -1.95 20.30 -20.25
CA GLU A 147 -3.18 19.60 -20.64
C GLU A 147 -3.18 18.17 -20.10
N TRP A 148 -2.06 17.47 -20.24
CA TRP A 148 -1.88 16.12 -19.71
C TRP A 148 -2.07 16.09 -18.19
N ASN A 149 -1.38 16.97 -17.47
CA ASN A 149 -1.51 17.08 -16.01
C ASN A 149 -2.95 17.40 -15.60
N ARG A 150 -3.65 18.26 -16.36
CA ARG A 150 -5.06 18.57 -16.08
C ARG A 150 -5.96 17.34 -16.19
N GLU A 151 -5.80 16.52 -17.22
CA GLU A 151 -6.62 15.30 -17.38
C GLU A 151 -6.30 14.26 -16.30
N TRP A 152 -5.02 14.05 -15.98
CA TRP A 152 -4.65 13.12 -14.90
C TRP A 152 -5.03 13.61 -13.51
N ASN A 153 -5.05 14.93 -13.27
CA ASN A 153 -5.58 15.49 -12.03
C ASN A 153 -7.09 15.21 -11.89
N LYS A 154 -7.87 15.35 -12.97
CA LYS A 154 -9.29 14.96 -12.98
C LYS A 154 -9.45 13.45 -12.74
N PHE A 155 -8.57 12.63 -13.32
CA PHE A 155 -8.57 11.20 -13.07
C PHE A 155 -8.33 10.87 -11.59
N ILE A 156 -7.33 11.52 -10.96
CA ILE A 156 -7.03 11.39 -9.53
C ILE A 156 -8.26 11.76 -8.70
N ASP A 157 -8.85 12.92 -8.96
CA ASP A 157 -10.02 13.42 -8.22
C ASP A 157 -11.21 12.47 -8.31
N LYS A 158 -11.42 11.88 -9.48
CA LYS A 158 -12.52 10.97 -9.74
C LYS A 158 -12.31 9.57 -9.18
N ASN A 159 -11.10 9.03 -9.23
CA ASN A 159 -10.86 7.59 -9.03
C ASN A 159 -10.13 7.26 -7.74
N ILE A 160 -9.48 8.23 -7.09
CA ILE A 160 -8.69 8.01 -5.88
C ILE A 160 -9.44 8.60 -4.69
N SER A 161 -9.74 7.77 -3.69
CA SER A 161 -10.46 8.18 -2.50
C SER A 161 -9.53 8.23 -1.29
N SER A 162 -9.29 9.44 -0.76
CA SER A 162 -8.52 9.64 0.47
C SER A 162 -9.10 8.87 1.66
N LYS A 163 -10.43 8.68 1.71
CA LYS A 163 -11.08 7.84 2.73
C LYS A 163 -10.67 6.38 2.59
N ARG A 164 -10.78 5.80 1.39
CA ARG A 164 -10.41 4.40 1.15
C ARG A 164 -8.92 4.15 1.39
N LEU A 165 -8.06 5.09 1.03
CA LEU A 165 -6.62 5.01 1.31
C LEU A 165 -6.32 4.97 2.80
N LYS A 166 -6.96 5.84 3.60
CA LYS A 166 -6.76 5.90 5.06
C LYS A 166 -7.28 4.68 5.80
N THR A 167 -8.32 4.01 5.29
CA THR A 167 -8.92 2.81 5.92
C THR A 167 -8.42 1.49 5.33
N SER A 168 -7.49 1.53 4.36
CA SER A 168 -7.01 0.33 3.71
C SER A 168 -6.05 -0.47 4.60
N SER A 169 -6.06 -1.79 4.43
CA SER A 169 -5.04 -2.68 5.03
C SER A 169 -3.67 -2.57 4.35
N LYS A 170 -3.59 -1.91 3.18
CA LYS A 170 -2.35 -1.60 2.46
C LYS A 170 -2.02 -0.12 2.67
N SER A 171 -0.87 0.16 3.27
CA SER A 171 -0.40 1.52 3.50
C SER A 171 0.20 2.10 2.22
N LEU A 172 -0.33 3.22 1.75
CA LEU A 172 0.27 3.98 0.64
C LEU A 172 1.36 4.89 1.20
N TRP A 173 2.58 4.76 0.69
CA TRP A 173 3.69 5.64 1.01
C TRP A 173 4.10 6.42 -0.23
N LEU A 174 4.03 7.74 -0.19
CA LEU A 174 4.38 8.60 -1.33
C LEU A 174 5.64 9.39 -1.02
N PRO A 175 6.58 9.49 -1.98
CA PRO A 175 7.73 10.36 -1.81
C PRO A 175 7.29 11.83 -1.92
N GLU A 176 7.83 12.66 -1.03
CA GLU A 176 7.68 14.10 -1.00
C GLU A 176 9.05 14.74 -0.84
N TYR A 177 9.28 15.86 -1.53
CA TYR A 177 10.51 16.63 -1.36
C TYR A 177 10.38 17.49 -0.11
N ASP A 178 11.25 17.23 0.87
CA ASP A 178 11.39 18.05 2.06
C ASP A 178 12.34 19.21 1.77
N LYS A 179 11.81 20.44 1.82
CA LYS A 179 12.59 21.64 1.50
C LYS A 179 13.60 22.00 2.58
N GLU A 180 13.30 21.66 3.83
CA GLU A 180 14.14 22.00 4.97
C GLU A 180 15.36 21.09 5.01
N GLU A 181 15.14 19.78 4.82
CA GLU A 181 16.22 18.79 4.78
C GLU A 181 16.91 18.68 3.41
N GLY A 182 16.30 19.25 2.35
CA GLY A 182 16.79 19.12 0.98
C GLY A 182 16.75 17.68 0.46
N SER A 183 15.96 16.81 1.08
CA SER A 183 15.91 15.37 0.86
C SER A 183 14.52 14.92 0.39
N VAL A 184 14.39 13.66 -0.06
CA VAL A 184 13.06 13.09 -0.32
C VAL A 184 12.70 12.18 0.85
N ARG A 185 11.55 12.45 1.45
CA ARG A 185 10.96 11.63 2.52
C ARG A 185 9.74 10.89 1.99
N TYR A 186 9.50 9.68 2.47
CA TYR A 186 8.26 8.97 2.20
C TYR A 186 7.25 9.24 3.31
N THR A 187 6.03 9.65 2.94
CA THR A 187 4.92 9.86 3.88
C THR A 187 3.81 8.85 3.67
N SER A 188 3.11 8.50 4.74
CA SER A 188 1.84 7.78 4.71
C SER A 188 0.67 8.63 5.24
N LYS A 189 0.89 9.94 5.40
CA LYS A 189 -0.08 10.88 6.00
C LYS A 189 -0.27 12.08 5.08
N GLY A 190 -1.35 12.83 5.34
CA GLY A 190 -1.68 14.06 4.62
C GLY A 190 -2.78 13.90 3.58
N ASP A 191 -2.80 14.82 2.61
CA ASP A 191 -3.70 14.79 1.47
C ASP A 191 -3.04 14.03 0.30
N PHE A 192 -3.33 12.74 0.21
CA PHE A 192 -2.81 11.89 -0.85
C PHE A 192 -3.15 12.41 -2.26
N GLN A 193 -4.31 13.02 -2.47
CA GLN A 193 -4.66 13.54 -3.79
C GLN A 193 -3.76 14.73 -4.15
N ALA A 194 -3.51 15.64 -3.20
CA ALA A 194 -2.60 16.75 -3.41
C ALA A 194 -1.16 16.27 -3.69
N ILE A 195 -0.65 15.32 -2.90
CA ILE A 195 0.69 14.74 -3.07
C ILE A 195 0.84 14.08 -4.43
N LEU A 196 -0.15 13.29 -4.87
CA LEU A 196 -0.14 12.66 -6.19
C LEU A 196 -0.10 13.70 -7.31
N LYS A 197 -0.93 14.74 -7.24
CA LYS A 197 -0.97 15.82 -8.24
C LYS A 197 0.37 16.58 -8.30
N GLN A 198 0.98 16.84 -7.14
CA GLN A 198 2.31 17.46 -7.06
C GLN A 198 3.38 16.56 -7.68
N GLY A 199 3.33 15.25 -7.41
CA GLY A 199 4.24 14.25 -7.98
C GLY A 199 4.18 14.15 -9.50
N LEU A 200 3.01 14.41 -10.10
CA LEU A 200 2.84 14.46 -11.56
C LEU A 200 3.41 15.74 -12.19
N ASN A 201 3.43 16.86 -11.47
CA ASN A 201 3.91 18.12 -12.01
C ASN A 201 5.45 18.16 -12.04
N ILE A 202 6.06 17.54 -13.05
CA ILE A 202 7.52 17.53 -13.20
C ILE A 202 8.10 18.91 -13.46
N ASN A 203 7.29 19.91 -13.82
CA ASN A 203 7.78 21.28 -13.97
C ASN A 203 8.03 21.93 -12.61
N SER A 204 7.37 21.46 -11.54
CA SER A 204 7.65 21.89 -10.18
C SER A 204 9.07 21.54 -9.77
N TYR A 205 9.74 22.42 -9.03
CA TYR A 205 11.05 22.13 -8.42
C TYR A 205 10.93 21.02 -7.36
N ASP A 206 9.78 20.95 -6.71
CA ASP A 206 9.51 20.09 -5.55
C ASP A 206 9.05 18.68 -5.94
N THR A 207 9.02 18.36 -7.24
CA THR A 207 8.66 17.01 -7.68
C THR A 207 9.74 16.01 -7.24
N PRO A 208 9.37 14.91 -6.56
CA PRO A 208 10.32 13.88 -6.15
C PRO A 208 11.09 13.28 -7.33
N LEU A 209 10.49 13.27 -8.55
CA LEU A 209 11.14 12.73 -9.74
C LEU A 209 12.45 13.44 -10.12
N LYS A 210 12.58 14.73 -9.83
CA LYS A 210 13.83 15.49 -10.06
C LYS A 210 14.92 15.15 -9.03
N LYS A 211 14.51 14.61 -7.89
CA LYS A 211 15.33 14.41 -6.69
C LYS A 211 15.77 12.95 -6.59
N ASN A 212 16.66 12.65 -5.66
CA ASN A 212 17.14 11.27 -5.46
C ASN A 212 16.18 10.48 -4.57
N PHE A 213 14.94 10.25 -5.01
CA PHE A 213 13.91 9.57 -4.21
C PHE A 213 14.16 8.06 -4.04
N LEU A 214 15.04 7.49 -4.86
CA LEU A 214 15.52 6.11 -4.74
C LEU A 214 16.82 6.01 -3.93
N SER A 215 17.11 7.02 -3.09
CA SER A 215 18.27 6.97 -2.21
C SER A 215 18.18 5.77 -1.27
N ARG A 216 19.33 5.21 -0.93
CA ARG A 216 19.41 4.07 -0.01
C ARG A 216 18.73 4.42 1.32
N GLU A 217 18.97 5.63 1.81
CA GLU A 217 18.40 6.14 3.06
C GLU A 217 16.87 6.21 2.99
N GLY A 218 16.33 6.71 1.88
CA GLY A 218 14.89 6.81 1.68
C GLY A 218 14.20 5.44 1.57
N LEU A 219 14.85 4.47 0.91
CA LEU A 219 14.31 3.12 0.75
C LEU A 219 14.42 2.28 2.03
N ILE A 220 15.50 2.44 2.81
CA ILE A 220 15.66 1.77 4.11
C ILE A 220 14.68 2.34 5.15
N GLY A 221 14.29 3.61 5.02
CA GLY A 221 13.33 4.24 5.94
C GLY A 221 11.88 3.75 5.81
N LEU A 222 11.57 2.89 4.83
CA LEU A 222 10.23 2.30 4.70
C LEU A 222 10.04 1.19 5.76
N PRO A 223 8.89 1.14 6.47
CA PRO A 223 8.67 0.19 7.56
C PRO A 223 8.27 -1.20 7.05
N VAL A 224 9.19 -1.87 6.34
CA VAL A 224 9.02 -3.23 5.81
C VAL A 224 10.30 -4.05 5.93
N ASP A 225 10.15 -5.36 6.14
CA ASP A 225 11.30 -6.29 6.23
C ASP A 225 11.93 -6.56 4.86
N ARG A 226 11.11 -6.52 3.81
CA ARG A 226 11.49 -6.76 2.41
C ARG A 226 10.79 -5.78 1.50
N LEU A 227 11.55 -5.13 0.63
CA LEU A 227 11.02 -4.22 -0.38
C LEU A 227 11.22 -4.82 -1.77
N VAL A 228 10.14 -4.97 -2.54
CA VAL A 228 10.20 -5.37 -3.94
C VAL A 228 10.09 -4.12 -4.82
N VAL A 229 11.14 -3.82 -5.57
CA VAL A 229 11.17 -2.71 -6.53
C VAL A 229 10.84 -3.26 -7.91
N ILE A 230 9.72 -2.80 -8.48
CA ILE A 230 9.28 -3.20 -9.81
C ILE A 230 9.78 -2.16 -10.82
N ASN A 231 10.74 -2.55 -11.64
CA ASN A 231 11.29 -1.72 -12.71
C ASN A 231 10.74 -2.16 -14.07
N SER A 232 10.11 -1.21 -14.78
CA SER A 232 9.57 -1.44 -16.14
C SER A 232 10.27 -0.58 -17.21
N LEU A 233 11.39 0.07 -16.86
CA LEU A 233 12.22 0.79 -17.82
C LEU A 233 13.00 -0.19 -18.70
N SER A 234 12.98 0.06 -20.00
CA SER A 234 13.80 -0.66 -20.97
C SER A 234 15.27 -0.24 -20.90
N ASP A 235 16.18 -1.12 -21.33
CA ASP A 235 17.61 -0.80 -21.42
C ASP A 235 17.92 0.33 -22.40
N LYS A 236 17.03 0.51 -23.39
CA LYS A 236 17.06 1.63 -24.32
C LYS A 236 15.81 2.47 -24.09
N LEU A 237 15.98 3.62 -23.42
CA LEU A 237 14.89 4.55 -23.18
C LEU A 237 14.41 5.14 -24.51
N GLN A 238 13.13 4.94 -24.84
CA GLN A 238 12.52 5.43 -26.06
C GLN A 238 11.26 6.22 -25.73
N PHE A 239 11.07 7.33 -26.43
CA PHE A 239 9.87 8.16 -26.40
C PHE A 239 9.36 8.34 -27.82
N LYS A 240 8.04 8.37 -28.00
CA LYS A 240 7.36 8.61 -29.27
C LYS A 240 7.66 10.03 -29.75
N SER A 241 7.63 10.98 -28.83
CA SER A 241 8.04 12.36 -29.07
C SER A 241 9.25 12.65 -28.18
N PRO A 242 10.49 12.61 -28.72
CA PRO A 242 11.68 12.80 -27.92
C PRO A 242 11.72 14.22 -27.35
N ASP A 243 11.66 14.28 -26.02
CA ASP A 243 11.92 15.47 -25.22
C ASP A 243 13.25 15.25 -24.47
N GLY A 244 14.25 16.10 -24.74
CA GLY A 244 15.56 16.02 -24.09
C GLY A 244 15.46 16.09 -22.56
N TYR A 245 14.45 16.80 -22.05
CA TYR A 245 14.19 16.89 -20.62
C TYR A 245 13.73 15.54 -20.04
N LEU A 246 12.76 14.88 -20.67
CA LEU A 246 12.28 13.56 -20.23
C LEU A 246 13.37 12.48 -20.38
N LEU A 247 14.15 12.53 -21.45
CA LEU A 247 15.30 11.63 -21.64
C LEU A 247 16.31 11.78 -20.50
N GLY A 248 16.67 13.01 -20.11
CA GLY A 248 17.56 13.26 -18.98
C GLY A 248 16.97 12.80 -17.64
N LEU A 249 15.69 13.09 -17.40
CA LEU A 249 14.99 12.71 -16.17
C LEU A 249 14.95 11.19 -15.99
N TYR A 250 14.46 10.47 -17.00
CA TYR A 250 14.34 9.01 -16.94
C TYR A 250 15.71 8.32 -17.05
N GLY A 251 16.69 8.91 -17.74
CA GLY A 251 18.07 8.44 -17.75
C GLY A 251 18.70 8.46 -16.36
N LYS A 252 18.50 9.56 -15.60
CA LYS A 252 18.93 9.65 -14.20
C LYS A 252 18.26 8.57 -13.34
N ILE A 253 16.94 8.40 -13.47
CA ILE A 253 16.19 7.37 -12.72
C ILE A 253 16.70 5.97 -13.03
N TYR A 254 16.89 5.64 -14.30
CA TYR A 254 17.43 4.33 -14.73
C TYR A 254 18.83 4.08 -14.16
N SER A 255 19.70 5.09 -14.18
CA SER A 255 21.03 4.99 -13.58
C SER A 255 20.97 4.76 -12.07
N THR A 256 20.07 5.44 -11.36
CA THR A 256 19.91 5.24 -9.91
C THR A 256 19.41 3.83 -9.60
N LEU A 257 18.42 3.32 -10.34
CA LEU A 257 17.88 1.97 -10.14
C LEU A 257 18.97 0.89 -10.27
N LYS A 258 19.87 1.01 -11.25
CA LYS A 258 20.99 0.07 -11.41
C LYS A 258 21.94 0.00 -10.23
N ASN A 259 22.01 1.08 -9.45
CA ASN A 259 22.93 1.22 -8.32
C ASN A 259 22.26 0.90 -6.97
N VAL A 260 20.99 0.48 -6.97
CA VAL A 260 20.32 0.02 -5.75
C VAL A 260 20.81 -1.40 -5.43
N ASP A 261 21.79 -1.49 -4.54
CA ASP A 261 22.28 -2.76 -3.99
C ASP A 261 21.99 -2.83 -2.48
N ASN A 262 21.10 -3.76 -2.09
CA ASN A 262 20.70 -3.98 -0.71
C ASN A 262 20.06 -5.36 -0.55
N SER A 263 20.50 -6.13 0.45
CA SER A 263 19.98 -7.48 0.75
C SER A 263 18.50 -7.53 1.14
N ASN A 264 17.91 -6.41 1.55
CA ASN A 264 16.48 -6.28 1.87
C ASN A 264 15.64 -5.81 0.67
N ILE A 265 16.25 -5.46 -0.46
CA ILE A 265 15.58 -4.98 -1.66
C ILE A 265 15.70 -6.03 -2.77
N LEU A 266 14.56 -6.54 -3.24
CA LEU A 266 14.48 -7.36 -4.45
C LEU A 266 14.11 -6.48 -5.64
N MET A 267 14.94 -6.45 -6.67
CA MET A 267 14.61 -5.76 -7.92
C MET A 267 14.03 -6.71 -8.97
N ILE A 268 12.80 -6.43 -9.41
CA ILE A 268 12.16 -7.14 -10.52
C ILE A 268 12.22 -6.27 -11.76
N ASN A 269 13.04 -6.69 -12.72
CA ASN A 269 13.17 -6.02 -14.02
C ASN A 269 12.23 -6.67 -15.03
N ILE A 270 11.13 -5.98 -15.35
CA ILE A 270 10.21 -6.43 -16.39
C ILE A 270 10.81 -6.05 -17.73
N LYS A 271 11.05 -7.03 -18.60
CA LYS A 271 11.49 -6.77 -19.97
C LYS A 271 10.35 -6.13 -20.75
N THR A 272 10.50 -4.86 -21.09
CA THR A 272 9.50 -4.09 -21.84
C THR A 272 10.14 -3.56 -23.13
N ASP A 273 9.39 -3.60 -24.22
CA ASP A 273 9.76 -3.07 -25.53
C ASP A 273 8.90 -1.84 -25.88
N GLY A 274 9.39 -1.01 -26.80
CA GLY A 274 8.67 0.19 -27.27
C GLY A 274 8.85 1.42 -26.39
N THR A 275 8.04 2.45 -26.64
CA THR A 275 8.22 3.77 -26.03
C THR A 275 7.52 3.90 -24.67
N LEU A 276 8.09 4.70 -23.77
CA LEU A 276 7.56 4.93 -22.42
C LEU A 276 6.22 5.69 -22.41
N ASP A 277 5.99 6.49 -23.43
CA ASP A 277 4.85 7.40 -23.65
C ASP A 277 3.82 6.87 -24.65
N ALA A 278 3.96 5.62 -25.10
CA ALA A 278 2.94 5.00 -25.94
C ALA A 278 1.68 4.70 -25.11
N ALA A 279 0.59 5.41 -25.39
CA ALA A 279 -0.73 5.09 -24.85
C ALA A 279 -1.22 3.69 -25.29
N ASN A 280 -0.76 3.25 -26.47
CA ASN A 280 -0.84 1.87 -26.91
C ASN A 280 0.26 1.07 -26.20
N ILE A 281 0.03 0.78 -24.92
CA ILE A 281 0.79 -0.28 -24.27
C ILE A 281 0.35 -1.54 -25.00
N ALA A 282 1.20 -2.02 -25.91
CA ALA A 282 1.01 -3.31 -26.51
C ALA A 282 0.79 -4.26 -25.33
N THR A 283 -0.41 -4.81 -25.24
CA THR A 283 -0.71 -5.97 -24.42
C THR A 283 0.02 -7.15 -25.07
N THR A 284 1.34 -7.08 -25.19
CA THR A 284 2.14 -8.27 -25.36
C THR A 284 1.73 -9.12 -24.18
N ARG A 285 1.06 -10.23 -24.44
CA ARG A 285 0.54 -11.14 -23.42
C ARG A 285 1.79 -11.69 -22.72
N ARG A 286 2.28 -10.97 -21.72
CA ARG A 286 3.52 -11.33 -21.04
C ARG A 286 3.23 -12.59 -20.25
N GLU A 287 4.12 -13.56 -20.39
CA GLU A 287 4.06 -14.74 -19.57
C GLU A 287 4.27 -14.29 -18.12
N LEU A 288 3.21 -14.40 -17.32
CA LEU A 288 3.24 -14.10 -15.89
C LEU A 288 4.08 -15.12 -15.12
N SER A 289 4.20 -16.34 -15.66
CA SER A 289 4.85 -17.46 -15.00
C SER A 289 6.30 -17.17 -14.60
N PRO A 290 7.19 -16.68 -15.49
CA PRO A 290 8.56 -16.32 -15.09
C PRO A 290 8.62 -15.25 -13.99
N ILE A 291 7.72 -14.27 -14.01
CA ILE A 291 7.68 -13.18 -13.02
C ILE A 291 7.21 -13.70 -11.66
N CYS A 292 6.14 -14.51 -11.64
CA CYS A 292 5.63 -15.09 -10.41
C CYS A 292 6.65 -16.08 -9.82
N SER A 293 7.34 -16.88 -10.63
CA SER A 293 8.39 -17.81 -10.15
C SER A 293 9.57 -17.07 -9.53
N GLN A 294 10.03 -15.96 -10.12
CA GLN A 294 11.07 -15.11 -9.51
C GLN A 294 10.64 -14.53 -8.16
N LEU A 295 9.36 -14.23 -7.98
CA LEU A 295 8.83 -13.81 -6.68
C LEU A 295 8.78 -14.98 -5.69
N GLU A 296 8.33 -16.15 -6.11
CA GLU A 296 8.24 -17.35 -5.25
C GLU A 296 9.61 -17.77 -4.68
N GLU A 297 10.69 -17.64 -5.46
CA GLU A 297 12.05 -17.96 -5.00
C GLU A 297 12.55 -17.05 -3.86
N VAL A 298 11.92 -15.87 -3.68
CA VAL A 298 12.41 -14.82 -2.78
C VAL A 298 11.45 -14.51 -1.63
N LEU A 299 10.16 -14.89 -1.74
CA LEU A 299 9.08 -14.59 -0.78
C LEU A 299 8.78 -15.74 0.21
#